data_AF-A0A520XJ73-F1
#
_entry.id   AF-A0A520XJ73-F1
#
_cell.length_a   1.000
_cell.length_b   1.000
_cell.length_c   1.000
_cell.angle_alpha   90.00
_cell.angle_beta   90.00
_cell.angle_gamma   90.00
#
_symmetry.space_group_name_H-M   'P 1'
#
loop_
_entity.id
_entity.type
_entity.pdbx_description
1 polymer ?
#
loop_
_entity_poly.entity_id
_entity_poly.type
_entity_poly.pdbx_seq_one_letter_code
_entity_poly.pdbx_strand_id
1 'polypeptide(L)'
;MRMRRTLAISTLAVAAVLLAAPAAFAADDYAADPNELINHYDDVSRYSTGTDLWRVWVCDTALDGSVGVVSEAVDILNGEIADVYDWLSEGMYDLQFEAGGTVSVPTEDGDDCIQAVLDASTPSAAAGVFIITDGPGWSGVASPGYTNQSLSPANRRYALVTYNGVFSYSIAVSAHELGHTIYWPHSYVGPSEYDNPIDVMSGGFGAYGTLAINRYAAGWVDPGQVTVIDGTVGAITLGPVGDPGTQLLIVPGDETGDYFALDVRVDHPYDSRAAAHGVTVHEVRHDCASTFFCAGTQREQIPKRPTGDSYGHVLTIGESAIVGKTRLEVVGASGGGYQVAFEPVYPDGFAMQNPNSGYWTLDDGYGFYYGIPADLPMACDWDGDGVSTPGLYRQSSGFLYLRQSNTFGVSDISIYFGIPEDIPICGDWNGDGTETIGIYRPSESTFYLRNSNTFGVADVQFTLGAAGDVPLAGDWDGDGIDTPAVFRADSGELIVRATNDPDWSPATHFLEPAIPAGAVVFAGDWDGDGTDTVGYHEAGTSWFSNVLGGAKDLSHVWGTDHNPVIGVWAIS
;
A
#
# COMPACT_ATOMS: atom_id res chain seq x y z
N MET A 1 -80.06 -13.13 28.14
CA MET A 1 -79.94 -13.95 29.37
C MET A 1 -78.48 -13.93 29.78
N ARG A 2 -78.16 -13.34 30.93
CA ARG A 2 -76.80 -13.24 31.48
C ARG A 2 -76.19 -14.63 31.64
N MET A 3 -74.95 -14.84 31.20
CA MET A 3 -74.09 -15.86 31.79
C MET A 3 -72.68 -15.30 31.99
N ARG A 4 -72.30 -15.29 33.27
CA ARG A 4 -70.99 -14.93 33.81
C ARG A 4 -69.95 -15.95 33.33
N ARG A 5 -68.74 -15.49 33.01
CA ARG A 5 -67.51 -16.21 33.34
C ARG A 5 -66.52 -15.25 34.00
N THR A 6 -65.93 -15.80 35.05
CA THR A 6 -65.20 -15.19 36.14
C THR A 6 -63.83 -14.69 35.68
N LEU A 7 -63.44 -13.49 36.10
CA LEU A 7 -62.08 -12.96 36.00
C LEU A 7 -61.16 -13.82 36.88
N ALA A 8 -60.16 -14.45 36.28
CA ALA A 8 -58.97 -14.92 36.99
C ALA A 8 -57.89 -13.85 36.80
N ILE A 9 -57.42 -13.28 37.91
CA ILE A 9 -56.29 -12.37 37.98
C ILE A 9 -55.03 -13.23 37.77
N SER A 10 -54.37 -13.07 36.63
CA SER A 10 -52.98 -13.47 36.45
C SER A 10 -52.14 -12.21 36.35
N THR A 11 -51.29 -12.02 37.35
CA THR A 11 -50.23 -11.00 37.44
C THR A 11 -49.48 -10.90 36.11
N LEU A 12 -49.58 -9.75 35.43
CA LEU A 12 -48.64 -9.38 34.38
C LEU A 12 -47.28 -9.14 35.05
N ALA A 13 -46.33 -10.05 34.84
CA ALA A 13 -44.93 -9.73 34.99
C ALA A 13 -44.56 -8.81 33.82
N VAL A 14 -44.29 -7.53 34.12
CA VAL A 14 -43.57 -6.65 33.22
C VAL A 14 -42.15 -7.22 33.14
N ALA A 15 -41.86 -7.96 32.07
CA ALA A 15 -40.48 -8.29 31.73
C ALA A 15 -39.83 -6.97 31.29
N ALA A 16 -39.07 -6.37 32.20
CA ALA A 16 -38.07 -5.39 31.82
C ALA A 16 -37.12 -6.10 30.84
N VAL A 17 -37.19 -5.73 29.57
CA VAL A 17 -36.10 -6.00 28.63
C VAL A 17 -34.96 -5.10 29.11
N LEU A 18 -34.12 -5.65 29.98
CA LEU A 18 -32.78 -5.11 30.20
C LEU A 18 -32.08 -5.26 28.86
N LEU A 19 -31.91 -4.15 28.13
CA LEU A 19 -30.86 -4.04 27.13
C LEU A 19 -29.56 -4.28 27.92
N ALA A 20 -29.01 -5.49 27.79
CA ALA A 20 -27.65 -5.73 28.24
C ALA A 20 -26.76 -4.86 27.37
N ALA A 21 -26.09 -3.88 27.98
CA ALA A 21 -24.90 -3.28 27.38
C ALA A 21 -23.97 -4.43 26.95
N PRO A 22 -23.27 -4.32 25.80
CA PRO A 22 -22.27 -5.31 25.43
C PRO A 22 -21.33 -5.49 26.63
N ALA A 23 -21.03 -6.74 26.96
CA ALA A 23 -20.18 -7.05 28.10
C ALA A 23 -18.85 -6.32 27.89
N ALA A 24 -18.53 -5.38 28.79
CA ALA A 24 -17.22 -4.76 28.82
C ALA A 24 -16.18 -5.89 28.92
N PHE A 25 -15.37 -6.04 27.88
CA PHE A 25 -14.29 -7.01 27.85
C PHE A 25 -13.34 -6.72 29.02
N ALA A 26 -12.88 -7.78 29.70
CA ALA A 26 -11.97 -7.65 30.83
C ALA A 26 -10.65 -6.99 30.39
N ALA A 27 -10.04 -6.23 31.30
CA ALA A 27 -8.89 -5.35 31.07
C ALA A 27 -7.57 -6.04 30.65
N ASP A 28 -7.56 -7.32 30.24
CA ASP A 28 -6.34 -8.11 30.00
C ASP A 28 -6.22 -8.80 28.62
N ASP A 29 -7.27 -8.90 27.79
CA ASP A 29 -7.18 -9.64 26.49
C ASP A 29 -6.56 -8.87 25.29
N TYR A 30 -6.37 -7.55 25.36
CA TYR A 30 -5.87 -6.70 24.26
C TYR A 30 -4.37 -6.38 24.28
N ALA A 31 -3.60 -6.92 25.24
CA ALA A 31 -2.13 -6.84 25.20
C ALA A 31 -1.51 -7.82 24.18
N ALA A 32 -2.34 -8.62 23.51
CA ALA A 32 -1.90 -9.79 22.79
C ALA A 32 -1.57 -9.55 21.33
N ASP A 33 -1.91 -8.38 20.74
CA ASP A 33 -1.92 -8.10 19.27
C ASP A 33 -1.67 -9.38 18.46
N PRO A 34 -2.66 -10.29 18.42
CA PRO A 34 -2.41 -11.67 18.00
C PRO A 34 -2.07 -11.77 16.51
N ASN A 35 -2.29 -10.68 15.77
CA ASN A 35 -1.97 -10.53 14.36
C ASN A 35 -0.59 -9.88 14.14
N GLU A 36 0.11 -9.46 15.20
CA GLU A 36 1.44 -8.83 15.18
C GLU A 36 1.54 -7.62 14.23
N LEU A 37 0.45 -6.84 14.11
CA LEU A 37 0.35 -5.70 13.20
C LEU A 37 0.90 -4.42 13.82
N ILE A 38 0.77 -4.24 15.13
CA ILE A 38 1.07 -3.05 15.92
C ILE A 38 2.12 -3.36 16.99
N ASN A 39 3.06 -2.43 17.20
CA ASN A 39 4.07 -2.56 18.23
C ASN A 39 3.78 -1.54 19.34
N HIS A 40 3.39 -2.03 20.52
CA HIS A 40 3.07 -1.18 21.67
C HIS A 40 4.22 -1.09 22.66
N TYR A 41 4.48 0.13 23.13
CA TYR A 41 5.37 0.37 24.26
C TYR A 41 4.66 0.03 25.58
N ASP A 42 5.37 -0.65 26.51
CA ASP A 42 4.86 -1.02 27.85
C ASP A 42 4.33 0.18 28.68
N ASP A 43 4.76 1.41 28.35
CA ASP A 43 4.36 2.65 29.03
C ASP A 43 2.93 3.13 28.67
N VAL A 44 2.27 2.49 27.70
CA VAL A 44 0.94 2.87 27.21
C VAL A 44 -0.06 1.72 27.44
N SER A 45 -0.26 1.35 28.71
CA SER A 45 -1.34 0.46 29.09
C SER A 45 -2.70 1.14 28.83
N ARG A 46 -3.28 0.88 27.65
CA ARG A 46 -4.69 1.10 27.23
C ARG A 46 -5.29 2.49 27.49
N TYR A 47 -5.41 3.31 26.45
CA TYR A 47 -6.11 4.60 26.53
C TYR A 47 -7.41 4.73 25.73
N SER A 48 -8.04 3.65 25.27
CA SER A 48 -9.37 3.85 24.67
C SER A 48 -10.30 2.64 24.69
N THR A 49 -10.35 1.92 25.81
CA THR A 49 -11.50 1.07 26.13
C THR A 49 -12.10 1.54 27.45
N GLY A 50 -12.82 2.68 27.42
CA GLY A 50 -13.46 3.22 28.62
C GLY A 50 -13.69 4.73 28.61
N THR A 51 -14.04 5.25 29.80
CA THR A 51 -14.24 6.68 30.07
C THR A 51 -12.91 7.37 30.32
N ASP A 52 -12.58 8.36 29.48
CA ASP A 52 -11.40 9.20 29.62
C ASP A 52 -11.77 10.63 29.98
N LEU A 53 -11.20 11.09 31.09
CA LEU A 53 -11.44 12.42 31.61
C LEU A 53 -10.30 13.37 31.30
N TRP A 54 -10.62 14.51 30.69
CA TRP A 54 -9.68 15.58 30.37
C TRP A 54 -10.04 16.85 31.12
N ARG A 55 -9.07 17.38 31.87
CA ARG A 55 -9.24 18.69 32.54
C ARG A 55 -8.76 19.80 31.63
N VAL A 56 -9.67 20.69 31.28
CA VAL A 56 -9.44 21.81 30.37
C VAL A 56 -8.91 23.02 31.12
N TRP A 57 -7.79 23.55 30.67
CA TRP A 57 -7.13 24.73 31.20
C TRP A 57 -6.97 25.78 30.12
N VAL A 58 -7.24 27.03 30.48
CA VAL A 58 -6.92 28.19 29.66
C VAL A 58 -5.63 28.81 30.18
N CYS A 59 -4.64 28.94 29.31
CA CYS A 59 -3.41 29.66 29.54
C CYS A 59 -3.49 30.99 28.80
N ASP A 60 -3.54 32.10 29.53
CA ASP A 60 -3.77 33.43 28.97
C ASP A 60 -2.64 34.39 29.40
N THR A 61 -1.95 34.98 28.43
CA THR A 61 -0.96 36.01 28.71
C THR A 61 -1.68 37.26 29.22
N ALA A 62 -1.26 37.74 30.39
CA ALA A 62 -1.85 38.90 31.05
C ALA A 62 -3.33 38.79 31.53
N LEU A 63 -4.00 37.63 31.38
CA LEU A 63 -5.41 37.41 31.79
C LEU A 63 -6.37 38.44 31.17
N ASP A 64 -6.14 38.81 29.92
CA ASP A 64 -6.96 39.82 29.24
C ASP A 64 -8.27 39.24 28.67
N GLY A 65 -8.45 37.92 28.75
CA GLY A 65 -9.62 37.19 28.27
C GLY A 65 -9.55 36.85 26.78
N SER A 66 -8.37 36.96 26.17
CA SER A 66 -8.13 36.69 24.75
C SER A 66 -8.49 35.27 24.31
N VAL A 67 -8.36 34.28 25.20
CA VAL A 67 -8.56 32.85 24.92
C VAL A 67 -10.01 32.38 25.17
N GLY A 68 -10.90 33.25 25.63
CA GLY A 68 -12.26 32.86 26.02
C GLY A 68 -12.33 32.24 27.42
N VAL A 69 -13.51 31.73 27.81
CA VAL A 69 -13.74 31.17 29.16
C VAL A 69 -13.68 29.65 29.16
N VAL A 70 -13.08 29.07 30.20
CA VAL A 70 -12.88 27.61 30.35
C VAL A 70 -14.19 26.84 30.18
N SER A 71 -15.31 27.36 30.68
CA SER A 71 -16.62 26.71 30.53
C SER A 71 -17.09 26.61 29.08
N GLU A 72 -16.80 27.62 28.26
CA GLU A 72 -17.16 27.63 26.83
C GLU A 72 -16.30 26.63 26.06
N ALA A 73 -14.99 26.56 26.36
CA ALA A 73 -14.12 25.53 25.81
C ALA A 73 -14.63 24.11 26.14
N VAL A 74 -15.02 23.88 27.40
CA VAL A 74 -15.56 22.58 27.84
C VAL A 74 -16.85 22.22 27.10
N ASP A 75 -17.75 23.19 26.89
CA ASP A 75 -18.99 22.98 26.15
C ASP A 75 -18.71 22.63 24.68
N ILE A 76 -17.76 23.30 24.03
CA ILE A 76 -17.34 23.01 22.65
C ILE A 76 -16.70 21.62 22.55
N LEU A 77 -15.76 21.30 23.43
CA LEU A 77 -15.03 20.02 23.39
C LEU A 77 -15.96 18.82 23.64
N ASN A 78 -16.88 18.92 24.61
CA ASN A 78 -17.88 17.86 24.85
C ASN A 78 -18.96 17.77 23.76
N GLY A 79 -19.18 18.81 22.96
CA GLY A 79 -20.21 18.82 21.91
C GLY A 79 -19.70 18.48 20.52
N GLU A 80 -18.44 18.76 20.21
CA GLU A 80 -17.88 18.55 18.87
C GLU A 80 -16.77 17.50 18.85
N ILE A 81 -15.78 17.55 19.77
CA ILE A 81 -14.71 16.55 19.82
C ILE A 81 -15.22 15.20 20.31
N ALA A 82 -15.99 15.20 21.40
CA ALA A 82 -16.51 13.95 21.95
C ALA A 82 -17.36 13.20 20.91
N ASP A 83 -18.20 13.90 20.15
CA ASP A 83 -19.03 13.32 19.08
C ASP A 83 -18.19 12.70 17.95
N VAL A 84 -17.07 13.33 17.56
CA VAL A 84 -16.15 12.78 16.54
C VAL A 84 -15.53 11.46 17.01
N TYR A 85 -15.08 11.41 18.26
CA TYR A 85 -14.45 10.23 18.85
C TYR A 85 -15.45 9.11 19.20
N ASP A 86 -16.68 9.46 19.60
CA ASP A 86 -17.78 8.52 19.77
C ASP A 86 -18.09 7.82 18.45
N TRP A 87 -18.18 8.58 17.35
CA TRP A 87 -18.35 8.02 16.01
C TRP A 87 -17.17 7.13 15.58
N LEU A 88 -15.92 7.61 15.68
CA LEU A 88 -14.73 6.83 15.28
C LEU A 88 -14.58 5.51 16.08
N SER A 89 -14.99 5.52 17.34
CA SER A 89 -14.88 4.37 18.24
C SER A 89 -16.14 3.51 18.31
N GLU A 90 -17.23 3.89 17.65
CA GLU A 90 -18.54 3.24 17.80
C GLU A 90 -18.99 3.14 19.28
N GLY A 91 -18.79 4.22 20.03
CA GLY A 91 -19.12 4.31 21.45
C GLY A 91 -18.21 3.51 22.39
N MET A 92 -17.07 3.00 21.90
CA MET A 92 -16.06 2.34 22.75
C MET A 92 -15.16 3.33 23.49
N TYR A 93 -15.19 4.61 23.10
CA TYR A 93 -14.41 5.67 23.70
C TYR A 93 -15.30 6.80 24.24
N ASP A 94 -15.51 6.81 25.56
CA ASP A 94 -16.31 7.82 26.25
C ASP A 94 -15.40 8.97 26.70
N LEU A 95 -15.29 9.97 25.83
CA LEU A 95 -14.42 11.12 26.02
C LEU A 95 -15.14 12.26 26.74
N GLN A 96 -14.63 12.67 27.90
CA GLN A 96 -15.25 13.70 28.74
C GLN A 96 -14.28 14.82 29.06
N PHE A 97 -14.77 16.06 28.96
CA PHE A 97 -14.03 17.26 29.32
C PHE A 97 -14.65 17.95 30.55
N GLU A 98 -13.81 18.33 31.50
CA GLU A 98 -14.21 19.08 32.70
C GLU A 98 -13.34 20.33 32.90
N ALA A 99 -13.88 21.34 33.57
CA ALA A 99 -13.14 22.56 33.85
C ALA A 99 -11.99 22.33 34.86
N GLY A 100 -10.77 22.59 34.42
CA GLY A 100 -9.56 22.59 35.26
C GLY A 100 -9.29 23.96 35.89
N GLY A 101 -9.26 25.01 35.07
CA GLY A 101 -9.07 26.39 35.53
C GLY A 101 -8.36 27.28 34.53
N THR A 102 -7.92 28.45 34.99
CA THR A 102 -7.15 29.40 34.18
C THR A 102 -5.82 29.67 34.86
N VAL A 103 -4.74 29.66 34.09
CA VAL A 103 -3.39 30.06 34.52
C VAL A 103 -2.93 31.24 33.69
N SER A 104 -1.98 32.01 34.23
CA SER A 104 -1.36 33.12 33.52
C SER A 104 0.14 32.96 33.50
N VAL A 105 0.70 33.19 32.32
CA VAL A 105 2.13 33.12 32.05
C VAL A 105 2.63 34.47 31.54
N PRO A 106 3.92 34.79 31.76
CA PRO A 106 4.48 36.07 31.34
C PRO A 106 4.77 36.15 29.82
N THR A 107 4.75 35.01 29.12
CA THR A 107 5.15 34.82 27.72
C THR A 107 4.22 33.81 27.03
N GLU A 108 3.99 33.95 25.72
CA GLU A 108 3.19 33.01 24.90
C GLU A 108 3.89 31.66 24.66
N ASP A 109 4.82 31.25 25.53
CA ASP A 109 5.60 30.02 25.38
C ASP A 109 4.78 28.80 25.85
N GLY A 110 4.65 27.78 24.99
CA GLY A 110 3.90 26.57 25.29
C GLY A 110 4.43 25.81 26.49
N ASP A 111 5.76 25.78 26.69
CA ASP A 111 6.40 25.11 27.83
C ASP A 111 6.04 25.82 29.16
N ASP A 112 5.96 27.14 29.16
CA ASP A 112 5.54 27.93 30.33
C ASP A 112 4.08 27.63 30.69
N CYS A 113 3.20 27.51 29.69
CA CYS A 113 1.80 27.14 29.88
C CYS A 113 1.67 25.73 30.47
N ILE A 114 2.41 24.76 29.93
CA ILE A 114 2.42 23.39 30.44
C ILE A 114 2.87 23.37 31.90
N GLN A 115 4.00 24.02 32.22
CA GLN A 115 4.52 24.06 33.58
C GLN A 115 3.56 24.75 34.55
N ALA A 116 2.95 25.88 34.16
CA ALA A 116 1.99 26.60 35.00
C ALA A 116 0.74 25.76 35.31
N VAL A 117 0.24 25.00 34.31
CA VAL A 117 -0.88 24.07 34.53
C VAL A 117 -0.46 22.89 35.41
N LEU A 118 0.73 22.34 35.23
CA LEU A 118 1.24 21.27 36.09
C LEU A 118 1.39 21.71 37.55
N ASP A 119 1.82 22.95 37.79
CA ASP A 119 1.93 23.53 39.14
C ASP A 119 0.56 23.83 39.76
N ALA A 120 -0.42 24.24 38.95
CA ALA A 120 -1.77 24.57 39.39
C ALA A 120 -2.69 23.35 39.53
N SER A 121 -2.38 22.26 38.85
CA SER A 121 -3.17 21.05 38.84
C SER A 121 -2.67 20.02 39.86
N THR A 122 -3.58 19.17 40.32
CA THR A 122 -3.24 17.88 40.94
C THR A 122 -3.79 16.80 40.02
N PRO A 123 -3.08 16.45 38.93
CA PRO A 123 -3.56 15.44 38.01
C PRO A 123 -3.67 14.12 38.78
N SER A 124 -4.87 13.56 38.87
CA SER A 124 -5.00 12.15 39.23
C SER A 124 -4.40 11.33 38.09
N ALA A 125 -3.83 10.16 38.39
CA ALA A 125 -3.32 9.25 37.36
C ALA A 125 -4.36 8.91 36.26
N ALA A 126 -5.65 9.09 36.53
CA ALA A 126 -6.75 8.79 35.62
C ALA A 126 -7.19 9.96 34.70
N ALA A 127 -6.69 11.20 34.86
CA ALA A 127 -7.18 12.35 34.08
C ALA A 127 -6.07 13.00 33.24
N GLY A 128 -6.33 13.21 31.96
CA GLY A 128 -5.47 13.97 31.05
C GLY A 128 -5.60 15.48 31.27
N VAL A 129 -4.64 16.23 30.71
CA VAL A 129 -4.63 17.71 30.77
C VAL A 129 -4.76 18.29 29.38
N PHE A 130 -5.79 19.11 29.14
CA PHE A 130 -5.99 19.79 27.87
C PHE A 130 -5.77 21.30 28.06
N ILE A 131 -4.83 21.89 27.34
CA ILE A 131 -4.38 23.28 27.53
C ILE A 131 -4.70 24.08 26.27
N ILE A 132 -5.34 25.24 26.45
CA ILE A 132 -5.63 26.18 25.37
C ILE A 132 -4.82 27.45 25.62
N THR A 133 -4.00 27.87 24.65
CA THR A 133 -3.15 29.07 24.73
C THR A 133 -3.57 30.16 23.74
N ASP A 134 -3.24 31.42 24.02
CA ASP A 134 -3.45 32.60 23.17
C ASP A 134 -2.47 32.71 21.98
N GLY A 135 -1.48 31.81 21.90
CA GLY A 135 -0.44 31.85 20.88
C GLY A 135 -0.97 31.96 19.43
N PRO A 136 -0.33 32.74 18.55
CA PRO A 136 -0.79 32.95 17.17
C PRO A 136 -0.52 31.71 16.30
N GLY A 137 -1.56 31.02 15.85
CA GLY A 137 -1.39 29.92 14.87
C GLY A 137 -2.53 28.90 14.81
N TRP A 138 -2.20 27.77 14.16
CA TRP A 138 -2.99 26.53 14.05
C TRP A 138 -2.20 25.33 14.59
N SER A 139 -1.33 25.58 15.58
CA SER A 139 -0.43 24.57 16.12
C SER A 139 -0.97 23.98 17.40
N GLY A 140 -0.60 22.74 17.66
CA GLY A 140 -0.69 22.09 18.95
C GLY A 140 0.53 21.20 19.19
N VAL A 141 0.58 20.65 20.40
CA VAL A 141 1.55 19.63 20.81
C VAL A 141 0.86 18.70 21.79
N ALA A 142 0.98 17.39 21.57
CA ALA A 142 0.48 16.38 22.49
C ALA A 142 1.52 15.31 22.82
N SER A 143 1.24 14.61 23.92
CA SER A 143 2.00 13.47 24.40
C SER A 143 1.14 12.19 24.36
N PRO A 144 1.68 11.04 23.92
CA PRO A 144 3.09 10.78 23.59
C PRO A 144 3.47 11.09 22.12
N GLY A 145 4.02 12.28 21.85
CA GLY A 145 4.42 12.68 20.49
C GLY A 145 5.68 13.54 20.44
N TYR A 146 5.77 14.62 21.22
CA TYR A 146 6.82 15.63 20.95
C TYR A 146 7.44 16.32 22.18
N THR A 147 7.39 15.68 23.35
CA THR A 147 7.53 16.43 24.61
C THR A 147 8.70 15.95 25.44
N ASN A 148 9.39 16.89 26.09
CA ASN A 148 10.38 16.55 27.10
C ASN A 148 9.66 15.82 28.24
N GLN A 149 9.98 14.54 28.47
CA GLN A 149 9.30 13.69 29.46
C GLN A 149 9.21 14.33 30.86
N SER A 150 10.11 15.28 31.19
CA SER A 150 10.07 16.04 32.44
C SER A 150 8.90 17.02 32.58
N LEU A 151 8.25 17.41 31.49
CA LEU A 151 7.16 18.39 31.44
C LEU A 151 5.79 17.74 31.16
N SER A 152 5.61 16.47 31.52
CA SER A 152 4.34 15.76 31.33
C SER A 152 3.68 15.39 32.67
N PRO A 153 2.33 15.33 32.75
CA PRO A 153 1.66 14.81 33.94
C PRO A 153 2.10 13.38 34.25
N ALA A 154 1.81 12.87 35.45
CA ALA A 154 2.26 11.53 35.87
C ALA A 154 1.75 10.38 34.97
N ASN A 155 0.61 10.55 34.29
CA ASN A 155 0.08 9.63 33.29
C ASN A 155 0.55 9.92 31.85
N ARG A 156 1.39 10.94 31.68
CA ARG A 156 1.96 11.42 30.41
C ARG A 156 0.93 11.84 29.36
N ARG A 157 -0.31 12.11 29.77
CA ARG A 157 -1.39 12.53 28.87
C ARG A 157 -1.63 14.02 28.96
N TYR A 158 -1.17 14.74 27.95
CA TYR A 158 -1.55 16.11 27.77
C TYR A 158 -1.67 16.46 26.30
N ALA A 159 -2.51 17.46 26.01
CA ALA A 159 -2.63 18.10 24.72
C ALA A 159 -2.62 19.62 24.94
N LEU A 160 -1.84 20.34 24.14
CA LEU A 160 -1.79 21.79 24.10
C LEU A 160 -2.23 22.24 22.71
N VAL A 161 -3.19 23.16 22.64
CA VAL A 161 -3.70 23.73 21.39
C VAL A 161 -3.77 25.25 21.49
N THR A 162 -3.66 25.92 20.34
CA THR A 162 -3.92 27.36 20.25
C THR A 162 -5.42 27.67 20.25
N TYR A 163 -5.79 28.90 20.60
CA TYR A 163 -7.17 29.41 20.63
C TYR A 163 -8.00 29.02 19.40
N ASN A 164 -7.41 29.12 18.20
CA ASN A 164 -8.09 28.81 16.95
C ASN A 164 -8.47 27.33 16.81
N GLY A 165 -7.78 26.43 17.50
CA GLY A 165 -8.05 24.99 17.52
C GLY A 165 -9.31 24.61 18.31
N VAL A 166 -9.91 25.55 19.04
CA VAL A 166 -11.16 25.35 19.80
C VAL A 166 -12.24 26.37 19.42
N PHE A 167 -11.91 27.66 19.33
CA PHE A 167 -12.94 28.71 19.33
C PHE A 167 -13.24 29.35 17.97
N SER A 168 -12.30 29.33 17.02
CA SER A 168 -12.43 30.21 15.85
C SER A 168 -12.88 29.50 14.57
N TYR A 169 -12.25 28.38 14.18
CA TYR A 169 -12.43 27.89 12.81
C TYR A 169 -12.20 26.40 12.53
N SER A 170 -11.60 25.60 13.43
CA SER A 170 -11.58 24.14 13.22
C SER A 170 -11.20 23.38 14.48
N ILE A 171 -12.08 22.48 14.90
CA ILE A 171 -11.80 21.54 15.98
C ILE A 171 -10.83 20.42 15.55
N ALA A 172 -10.49 20.34 14.27
CA ALA A 172 -9.58 19.33 13.72
C ALA A 172 -8.20 19.34 14.40
N VAL A 173 -7.69 20.50 14.83
CA VAL A 173 -6.43 20.57 15.59
C VAL A 173 -6.59 19.90 16.95
N SER A 174 -7.72 20.12 17.63
CA SER A 174 -7.99 19.46 18.91
C SER A 174 -8.19 17.94 18.75
N ALA A 175 -8.86 17.51 17.68
CA ALA A 175 -9.00 16.10 17.33
C ALA A 175 -7.64 15.47 16.99
N HIS A 176 -6.82 16.17 16.21
CA HIS A 176 -5.44 15.80 15.90
C HIS A 176 -4.65 15.58 17.18
N GLU A 177 -4.53 16.58 18.05
CA GLU A 177 -3.64 16.48 19.21
C GLU A 177 -4.08 15.36 20.15
N LEU A 178 -5.39 15.12 20.28
CA LEU A 178 -5.89 13.98 21.05
C LEU A 178 -5.54 12.63 20.42
N GLY A 179 -5.44 12.53 19.09
CA GLY A 179 -4.97 11.35 18.37
C GLY A 179 -3.55 10.95 18.76
N HIS A 180 -2.65 11.92 18.96
CA HIS A 180 -1.31 11.63 19.46
C HIS A 180 -1.31 11.06 20.87
N THR A 181 -2.32 11.41 21.69
CA THR A 181 -2.43 10.88 23.06
C THR A 181 -2.76 9.38 23.11
N ILE A 182 -3.24 8.85 21.98
CA ILE A 182 -3.52 7.42 21.75
C ILE A 182 -2.49 6.80 20.77
N TYR A 183 -1.33 7.44 20.61
CA TYR A 183 -0.19 6.97 19.81
C TYR A 183 -0.49 6.79 18.32
N TRP A 184 -1.39 7.62 17.77
CA TRP A 184 -1.57 7.66 16.33
C TRP A 184 -0.34 8.32 15.67
N PRO A 185 0.35 7.62 14.75
CA PRO A 185 1.54 8.15 14.10
C PRO A 185 1.17 9.20 13.05
N HIS A 186 2.13 10.07 12.72
CA HIS A 186 2.04 10.89 11.52
C HIS A 186 2.15 10.03 10.26
N SER A 187 1.44 10.44 9.20
CA SER A 187 1.61 9.86 7.86
C SER A 187 2.47 10.79 6.99
N TYR A 188 3.76 10.49 6.84
CA TYR A 188 4.72 11.35 6.11
C TYR A 188 4.79 11.01 4.62
N VAL A 189 4.37 11.92 3.73
CA VAL A 189 4.62 11.83 2.28
C VAL A 189 4.79 13.21 1.63
N GLY A 190 5.94 13.87 1.88
CA GLY A 190 6.30 15.12 1.19
C GLY A 190 7.13 16.08 2.04
N PRO A 191 7.41 17.31 1.54
CA PRO A 191 8.09 18.35 2.31
C PRO A 191 7.20 19.01 3.38
N SER A 192 5.90 18.66 3.46
CA SER A 192 4.93 19.22 4.40
C SER A 192 4.22 18.12 5.16
N GLU A 193 4.10 18.29 6.48
CA GLU A 193 3.43 17.40 7.45
C GLU A 193 1.89 17.33 7.28
N TYR A 194 1.32 17.86 6.18
CA TYR A 194 -0.09 18.25 6.09
C TYR A 194 -0.77 17.99 4.73
N ASP A 195 -0.43 16.91 4.02
CA ASP A 195 -0.93 16.65 2.65
C ASP A 195 -1.60 15.29 2.42
N ASN A 196 -1.85 14.50 3.47
CA ASN A 196 -2.37 13.13 3.32
C ASN A 196 -3.83 12.96 3.83
N PRO A 197 -4.74 12.29 3.07
CA PRO A 197 -6.06 11.87 3.53
C PRO A 197 -6.09 10.75 4.59
N ILE A 198 -4.97 10.04 4.81
CA ILE A 198 -4.77 9.13 5.98
C ILE A 198 -4.74 9.92 7.28
N ASP A 199 -4.45 11.20 7.16
CA ASP A 199 -4.21 12.05 8.28
C ASP A 199 -5.52 12.70 8.71
N VAL A 200 -6.19 12.06 9.67
CA VAL A 200 -7.02 12.79 10.65
C VAL A 200 -6.19 13.93 11.29
N MET A 201 -4.87 13.87 11.16
CA MET A 201 -3.85 14.74 11.73
C MET A 201 -3.28 15.80 10.75
N SER A 202 -3.90 16.05 9.58
CA SER A 202 -3.35 17.01 8.60
C SER A 202 -4.14 18.32 8.56
N GLY A 203 -3.44 19.47 8.61
CA GLY A 203 -3.96 20.85 8.69
C GLY A 203 -4.76 21.39 7.50
N GLY A 204 -5.44 20.53 6.74
CA GLY A 204 -6.39 20.91 5.71
C GLY A 204 -7.71 20.16 5.88
N PHE A 205 -8.69 20.78 6.53
CA PHE A 205 -10.13 20.48 6.58
C PHE A 205 -10.67 19.22 5.88
N GLY A 206 -11.13 18.22 6.62
CA GLY A 206 -12.35 17.49 6.23
C GLY A 206 -12.21 16.05 5.77
N ALA A 207 -11.09 15.35 5.95
CA ALA A 207 -11.04 13.91 5.72
C ALA A 207 -10.85 13.13 7.03
N TYR A 208 -11.89 12.48 7.51
CA TYR A 208 -11.74 11.38 8.48
C TYR A 208 -11.74 10.08 7.70
N GLY A 209 -10.73 9.94 6.81
CA GLY A 209 -10.46 8.68 6.14
C GLY A 209 -10.24 7.62 7.21
N THR A 210 -10.99 6.55 7.12
CA THR A 210 -11.11 5.48 8.10
C THR A 210 -9.75 4.83 8.35
N LEU A 211 -9.11 5.22 9.45
CA LEU A 211 -7.89 4.60 9.95
C LEU A 211 -8.24 3.30 10.67
N ALA A 212 -8.74 2.29 9.97
CA ALA A 212 -9.05 1.01 10.61
C ALA A 212 -7.82 0.45 11.36
N ILE A 213 -6.60 0.73 10.88
CA ILE A 213 -5.36 0.39 11.59
C ILE A 213 -5.13 1.21 12.87
N ASN A 214 -5.42 2.52 12.89
CA ASN A 214 -5.30 3.31 14.13
C ASN A 214 -6.44 3.01 15.11
N ARG A 215 -7.64 2.69 14.60
CA ARG A 215 -8.75 2.18 15.40
C ARG A 215 -8.39 0.83 16.01
N TYR A 216 -7.75 -0.06 15.24
CA TYR A 216 -7.19 -1.31 15.75
C TYR A 216 -6.12 -1.07 16.83
N ALA A 217 -5.20 -0.12 16.60
CA ALA A 217 -4.19 0.28 17.59
C ALA A 217 -4.80 0.88 18.86
N ALA A 218 -5.95 1.56 18.74
CA ALA A 218 -6.74 2.08 19.84
C ALA A 218 -7.61 0.99 20.52
N GLY A 219 -7.66 -0.23 19.97
CA GLY A 219 -8.51 -1.32 20.48
C GLY A 219 -10.00 -1.15 20.17
N TRP A 220 -10.35 -0.33 19.17
CA TRP A 220 -11.72 -0.14 18.66
C TRP A 220 -12.09 -1.07 17.50
N VAL A 221 -11.18 -1.96 17.12
CA VAL A 221 -11.47 -3.06 16.19
C VAL A 221 -11.05 -4.34 16.91
N ASP A 222 -11.97 -5.30 17.03
CA ASP A 222 -11.65 -6.57 17.65
C ASP A 222 -10.64 -7.34 16.77
N PRO A 223 -9.62 -8.01 17.33
CA PRO A 223 -8.69 -8.81 16.54
C PRO A 223 -9.35 -9.89 15.67
N GLY A 224 -10.52 -10.40 16.05
CA GLY A 224 -11.33 -11.32 15.24
C GLY A 224 -12.09 -10.66 14.07
N GLN A 225 -12.15 -9.33 14.03
CA GLN A 225 -12.66 -8.54 12.90
C GLN A 225 -11.55 -8.12 11.93
N VAL A 226 -10.32 -8.56 12.18
CA VAL A 226 -9.18 -8.40 11.27
C VAL A 226 -9.03 -9.67 10.43
N THR A 227 -8.84 -9.52 9.13
CA THR A 227 -8.54 -10.64 8.23
C THR A 227 -7.22 -10.41 7.53
N VAL A 228 -6.23 -11.26 7.81
CA VAL A 228 -4.93 -11.25 7.13
C VAL A 228 -5.00 -12.19 5.93
N ILE A 229 -4.64 -11.69 4.76
CA ILE A 229 -4.56 -12.46 3.51
C ILE A 229 -3.27 -13.27 3.52
N ASP A 230 -3.41 -14.58 3.37
CA ASP A 230 -2.28 -15.51 3.22
C ASP A 230 -2.60 -16.43 2.02
N GLY A 231 -2.21 -15.97 0.82
CA GLY A 231 -2.46 -16.64 -0.45
C GLY A 231 -3.83 -16.36 -1.09
N THR A 232 -4.16 -17.11 -2.15
CA THR A 232 -5.39 -16.91 -2.93
C THR A 232 -6.62 -17.28 -2.10
N VAL A 233 -7.38 -16.26 -1.72
CA VAL A 233 -8.68 -16.39 -1.07
C VAL A 233 -9.75 -15.81 -2.00
N GLY A 234 -10.89 -16.50 -2.11
CA GLY A 234 -12.04 -15.94 -2.82
C GLY A 234 -12.51 -14.61 -2.19
N ALA A 235 -13.47 -13.95 -2.81
CA ALA A 235 -13.88 -12.61 -2.39
C ALA A 235 -14.28 -12.52 -0.90
N ILE A 236 -13.68 -11.56 -0.19
CA ILE A 236 -13.96 -11.25 1.22
C ILE A 236 -14.92 -10.07 1.27
N THR A 237 -15.92 -10.14 2.16
CA THR A 237 -16.79 -8.98 2.42
C THR A 237 -16.17 -8.12 3.52
N LEU A 238 -15.65 -6.97 3.13
CA LEU A 238 -15.12 -5.94 4.01
C LEU A 238 -16.26 -4.99 4.38
N GLY A 239 -16.57 -4.89 5.67
CA GLY A 239 -17.64 -4.06 6.21
C GLY A 239 -17.14 -2.69 6.69
N PRO A 240 -18.00 -1.66 6.70
CA PRO A 240 -17.71 -0.38 7.34
C PRO A 240 -17.55 -0.49 8.86
N VAL A 241 -17.12 0.63 9.44
CA VAL A 241 -17.12 0.88 10.89
C VAL A 241 -18.45 0.42 11.51
N GLY A 242 -18.38 -0.37 12.57
CA GLY A 242 -19.55 -0.88 13.32
C GLY A 242 -20.11 -2.22 12.84
N ASP A 243 -19.69 -2.73 11.67
CA ASP A 243 -20.16 -4.03 11.19
C ASP A 243 -19.57 -5.20 12.00
N PRO A 244 -20.33 -6.28 12.24
CA PRO A 244 -19.86 -7.42 13.04
C PRO A 244 -18.86 -8.33 12.29
N GLY A 245 -18.65 -8.11 10.99
CA GLY A 245 -17.74 -8.89 10.14
C GLY A 245 -16.32 -8.30 10.10
N THR A 246 -15.57 -8.66 9.06
CA THR A 246 -14.24 -8.10 8.78
C THR A 246 -14.36 -6.59 8.57
N GLN A 247 -13.71 -5.79 9.43
CA GLN A 247 -13.62 -4.32 9.30
C GLN A 247 -12.24 -3.85 8.84
N LEU A 248 -11.22 -4.67 9.05
CA LEU A 248 -9.84 -4.41 8.65
C LEU A 248 -9.29 -5.63 7.92
N LEU A 249 -8.79 -5.41 6.71
CA LEU A 249 -8.16 -6.45 5.92
C LEU A 249 -6.70 -6.10 5.71
N ILE A 250 -5.82 -7.09 5.89
CA ILE A 250 -4.38 -6.92 5.82
C ILE A 250 -3.83 -7.77 4.68
N VAL A 251 -3.08 -7.14 3.77
CA VAL A 251 -2.29 -7.84 2.75
C VAL A 251 -0.81 -7.72 3.11
N PRO A 252 -0.05 -8.82 3.24
CA PRO A 252 1.39 -8.74 3.48
C PRO A 252 2.11 -7.94 2.38
N GLY A 253 3.06 -7.10 2.77
CA GLY A 253 3.93 -6.38 1.84
C GLY A 253 5.15 -7.20 1.41
N ASP A 254 5.98 -6.60 0.55
CA ASP A 254 7.15 -7.26 -0.02
C ASP A 254 8.33 -7.34 0.98
N GLU A 255 8.40 -6.40 1.93
CA GLU A 255 9.40 -6.38 2.99
C GLU A 255 8.88 -7.00 4.30
N THR A 256 9.79 -7.59 5.08
CA THR A 256 9.41 -8.26 6.33
C THR A 256 8.86 -7.27 7.37
N GLY A 257 7.56 -7.34 7.61
CA GLY A 257 6.85 -6.51 8.59
C GLY A 257 6.06 -5.36 7.96
N ASP A 258 6.24 -5.11 6.66
CA ASP A 258 5.40 -4.18 5.90
C ASP A 258 4.10 -4.87 5.50
N TYR A 259 3.02 -4.11 5.41
CA TYR A 259 1.72 -4.62 4.99
C TYR A 259 0.82 -3.51 4.45
N PHE A 260 -0.22 -3.89 3.73
CA PHE A 260 -1.27 -3.00 3.28
C PHE A 260 -2.52 -3.21 4.13
N ALA A 261 -3.07 -2.13 4.67
CA ALA A 261 -4.32 -2.11 5.43
C ALA A 261 -5.45 -1.61 4.53
N LEU A 262 -6.54 -2.37 4.48
CA LEU A 262 -7.74 -2.04 3.72
C LEU A 262 -8.94 -1.94 4.65
N ASP A 263 -9.80 -0.99 4.34
CA ASP A 263 -11.01 -0.71 5.10
C ASP A 263 -12.09 -0.06 4.22
N VAL A 264 -13.34 -0.05 4.69
CA VAL A 264 -14.43 0.62 3.98
C VAL A 264 -14.57 2.05 4.49
N ARG A 265 -14.41 2.99 3.56
CA ARG A 265 -14.70 4.40 3.80
C ARG A 265 -16.18 4.69 3.58
N VAL A 266 -16.79 5.36 4.55
CA VAL A 266 -18.19 5.81 4.52
C VAL A 266 -18.28 7.33 4.52
N ASP A 267 -19.17 7.89 3.71
CA ASP A 267 -19.49 9.32 3.74
C ASP A 267 -20.09 9.69 5.10
N HIS A 268 -19.56 10.75 5.72
CA HIS A 268 -19.99 11.23 7.03
C HIS A 268 -19.85 12.77 7.10
N PRO A 269 -20.71 13.49 7.84
CA PRO A 269 -20.62 14.96 7.96
C PRO A 269 -19.28 15.48 8.47
N TYR A 270 -18.55 14.67 9.25
CA TYR A 270 -17.20 15.00 9.68
C TYR A 270 -16.18 14.80 8.53
N ASP A 271 -16.41 13.86 7.61
CA ASP A 271 -15.58 13.57 6.42
C ASP A 271 -16.03 14.35 5.15
N SER A 272 -16.05 15.68 5.24
CA SER A 272 -16.47 16.59 4.15
C SER A 272 -15.61 16.61 2.87
N ARG A 273 -14.48 15.90 2.82
CA ARG A 273 -13.58 15.74 1.67
C ARG A 273 -13.68 14.37 1.00
N ALA A 274 -14.55 13.48 1.47
CA ALA A 274 -14.79 12.21 0.82
C ALA A 274 -15.28 12.44 -0.62
N ALA A 275 -14.47 12.03 -1.60
CA ALA A 275 -14.84 12.10 -3.01
C ALA A 275 -15.78 10.95 -3.42
N ALA A 276 -15.77 9.83 -2.69
CA ALA A 276 -16.59 8.63 -2.95
C ALA A 276 -16.63 7.66 -1.74
N HIS A 277 -17.66 6.80 -1.67
CA HIS A 277 -17.70 5.60 -0.83
C HIS A 277 -16.96 4.45 -1.53
N GLY A 278 -16.27 3.60 -0.76
CA GLY A 278 -15.55 2.45 -1.33
C GLY A 278 -14.47 1.89 -0.41
N VAL A 279 -13.56 1.14 -0.99
CA VAL A 279 -12.45 0.51 -0.28
C VAL A 279 -11.23 1.41 -0.35
N THR A 280 -10.68 1.76 0.81
CA THR A 280 -9.39 2.44 0.91
C THR A 280 -8.28 1.43 1.10
N VAL A 281 -7.09 1.78 0.61
CA VAL A 281 -5.88 0.96 0.66
C VAL A 281 -4.75 1.83 1.19
N HIS A 282 -4.07 1.36 2.24
CA HIS A 282 -3.00 2.08 2.91
C HIS A 282 -1.77 1.19 3.02
N GLU A 283 -0.61 1.67 2.58
CA GLU A 283 0.66 0.98 2.84
C GLU A 283 1.12 1.32 4.26
N VAL A 284 1.41 0.33 5.09
CA VAL A 284 1.97 0.51 6.44
C VAL A 284 3.39 -0.03 6.40
N ARG A 285 4.35 0.90 6.43
CA ARG A 285 5.77 0.55 6.50
C ARG A 285 6.26 0.48 7.92
N HIS A 286 7.25 -0.38 8.10
CA HIS A 286 7.94 -0.61 9.34
C HIS A 286 9.37 -0.08 9.26
N ASP A 287 9.49 1.25 9.17
CA ASP A 287 10.77 1.92 8.97
C ASP A 287 11.43 2.31 10.31
N CYS A 288 12.76 2.22 10.37
CA CYS A 288 13.60 2.67 11.49
C CYS A 288 14.28 4.01 11.13
N ALA A 289 13.50 5.05 10.81
CA ALA A 289 14.05 6.22 10.11
C ALA A 289 14.38 7.47 10.97
N SER A 290 14.05 7.53 12.27
CA SER A 290 14.34 8.74 13.05
C SER A 290 15.64 8.63 13.88
N THR A 291 16.40 9.71 13.89
CA THR A 291 17.79 9.83 14.41
C THR A 291 17.92 9.75 15.94
N PHE A 292 16.95 9.20 16.66
CA PHE A 292 17.03 8.99 18.11
C PHE A 292 16.60 7.57 18.51
N PHE A 293 17.62 6.73 18.71
CA PHE A 293 17.63 5.46 19.44
C PHE A 293 16.69 4.33 18.96
N CYS A 294 17.19 3.52 18.02
CA CYS A 294 16.82 2.11 17.90
C CYS A 294 17.71 1.24 18.82
N ALA A 295 17.18 0.81 19.96
CA ALA A 295 17.77 -0.25 20.77
C ALA A 295 16.68 -1.19 21.31
N GLY A 296 16.49 -2.33 20.61
CA GLY A 296 15.63 -3.45 21.02
C GLY A 296 14.16 -3.31 20.62
N THR A 297 13.60 -4.29 19.90
CA THR A 297 12.16 -4.50 19.63
C THR A 297 11.30 -3.30 19.21
N GLN A 298 11.86 -2.14 18.84
CA GLN A 298 11.10 -0.95 18.45
C GLN A 298 10.90 -0.95 16.95
N ARG A 299 9.66 -0.77 16.51
CA ARG A 299 9.29 -0.71 15.11
C ARG A 299 8.15 0.32 14.98
N GLU A 300 8.40 1.42 14.28
CA GLU A 300 7.44 2.53 14.11
C GLU A 300 6.52 2.22 12.92
N GLN A 301 5.22 2.48 13.04
CA GLN A 301 4.27 2.33 11.93
C GLN A 301 4.18 3.64 11.18
N ILE A 302 4.52 3.63 9.89
CA ILE A 302 4.38 4.81 9.04
C ILE A 302 3.42 4.44 7.90
N PRO A 303 2.14 4.82 8.01
CA PRO A 303 1.24 4.78 6.86
C PRO A 303 1.78 5.68 5.74
N LYS A 304 2.09 5.10 4.58
CA LYS A 304 2.51 5.79 3.37
C LYS A 304 1.47 5.59 2.26
N ARG A 305 1.54 6.45 1.25
CA ARG A 305 0.92 6.16 -0.04
C ARG A 305 1.79 5.12 -0.75
N PRO A 306 1.19 4.10 -1.41
CA PRO A 306 1.92 3.31 -2.40
C PRO A 306 2.60 4.25 -3.41
N THR A 307 3.84 3.96 -3.81
CA THR A 307 4.58 4.76 -4.81
C THR A 307 3.92 4.66 -6.18
N GLY A 308 3.79 5.79 -6.88
CA GLY A 308 2.99 5.93 -8.11
C GLY A 308 1.75 6.77 -7.83
N ASP A 309 1.49 7.77 -8.67
CA ASP A 309 0.68 8.96 -8.37
C ASP A 309 -0.84 8.73 -8.18
N SER A 310 -1.34 7.55 -7.77
CA SER A 310 -2.76 7.19 -7.92
C SER A 310 -3.50 6.52 -6.75
N TYR A 311 -2.93 6.27 -5.56
CA TYR A 311 -3.72 5.64 -4.46
C TYR A 311 -3.97 6.55 -3.25
N GLY A 312 -4.46 7.77 -3.54
CA GLY A 312 -5.49 8.40 -2.71
C GLY A 312 -6.91 7.95 -3.12
N HIS A 313 -7.00 6.84 -3.86
CA HIS A 313 -8.20 6.35 -4.52
C HIS A 313 -9.06 5.54 -3.56
N VAL A 314 -10.33 5.90 -3.48
CA VAL A 314 -11.35 5.03 -2.90
C VAL A 314 -11.78 4.09 -4.02
N LEU A 315 -11.38 2.83 -3.96
CA LEU A 315 -11.75 1.83 -4.98
C LEU A 315 -13.25 1.57 -4.92
N THR A 316 -13.89 1.71 -6.08
CA THR A 316 -15.29 1.43 -6.31
C THR A 316 -15.45 0.13 -7.11
N ILE A 317 -16.69 -0.33 -7.27
CA ILE A 317 -16.97 -1.63 -7.89
C ILE A 317 -16.43 -1.67 -9.33
N GLY A 318 -15.61 -2.67 -9.62
CA GLY A 318 -14.93 -2.91 -10.91
C GLY A 318 -13.53 -2.29 -11.00
N GLU A 319 -13.06 -1.60 -9.97
CA GLU A 319 -11.69 -1.09 -9.91
C GLU A 319 -10.80 -2.06 -9.11
N SER A 320 -9.53 -2.11 -9.53
CA SER A 320 -8.50 -2.95 -8.94
C SER A 320 -7.25 -2.15 -8.61
N ALA A 321 -6.46 -2.67 -7.69
CA ALA A 321 -5.11 -2.21 -7.40
C ALA A 321 -4.19 -3.41 -7.17
N ILE A 322 -2.89 -3.18 -7.33
CA ILE A 322 -1.87 -4.17 -6.98
C ILE A 322 -1.16 -3.67 -5.72
N VAL A 323 -1.07 -4.55 -4.72
CA VAL A 323 -0.45 -4.28 -3.43
C VAL A 323 0.47 -5.43 -3.06
N GLY A 324 1.77 -5.14 -2.95
CA GLY A 324 2.80 -6.19 -2.91
C GLY A 324 2.64 -7.14 -4.11
N LYS A 325 2.57 -8.44 -3.84
CA LYS A 325 2.31 -9.49 -4.84
C LYS A 325 0.84 -9.89 -4.99
N THR A 326 -0.11 -9.00 -4.69
CA THR A 326 -1.55 -9.31 -4.72
C THR A 326 -2.33 -8.25 -5.47
N ARG A 327 -3.14 -8.67 -6.45
CA ARG A 327 -4.18 -7.86 -7.08
C ARG A 327 -5.40 -7.98 -6.21
N LEU A 328 -5.94 -6.84 -5.82
CA LEU A 328 -7.25 -6.73 -5.22
C LEU A 328 -8.21 -6.11 -6.23
N GLU A 329 -9.44 -6.61 -6.28
CA GLU A 329 -10.53 -6.04 -7.09
C GLU A 329 -11.80 -5.90 -6.25
N VAL A 330 -12.46 -4.74 -6.32
CA VAL A 330 -13.77 -4.56 -5.71
C VAL A 330 -14.84 -5.14 -6.64
N VAL A 331 -15.18 -6.42 -6.46
CA VAL A 331 -16.09 -7.15 -7.36
C VAL A 331 -17.58 -6.91 -7.10
N GLY A 332 -17.93 -6.30 -5.97
CA GLY A 332 -19.33 -6.04 -5.63
C GLY A 332 -19.54 -5.35 -4.29
N ALA A 333 -20.81 -5.24 -3.90
CA ALA A 333 -21.21 -4.70 -2.60
C ALA A 333 -22.20 -5.64 -1.90
N SER A 334 -22.11 -5.75 -0.58
CA SER A 334 -22.96 -6.62 0.23
C SER A 334 -23.12 -6.03 1.64
N GLY A 335 -24.37 -5.92 2.11
CA GLY A 335 -24.64 -5.58 3.52
C GLY A 335 -24.23 -4.17 3.97
N GLY A 336 -23.87 -3.26 3.06
CA GLY A 336 -23.29 -1.95 3.39
C GLY A 336 -21.77 -1.89 3.24
N GLY A 337 -21.13 -3.05 3.07
CA GLY A 337 -19.72 -3.20 2.75
C GLY A 337 -19.46 -3.61 1.30
N TYR A 338 -18.20 -3.94 1.01
CA TYR A 338 -17.68 -4.25 -0.32
C TYR A 338 -17.12 -5.67 -0.37
N GLN A 339 -17.31 -6.33 -1.51
CA GLN A 339 -16.68 -7.62 -1.77
C GLN A 339 -15.36 -7.37 -2.50
N VAL A 340 -14.26 -7.78 -1.90
CA VAL A 340 -12.90 -7.61 -2.42
C VAL A 340 -12.35 -8.98 -2.77
N ALA A 341 -12.08 -9.21 -4.06
CA ALA A 341 -11.41 -10.41 -4.55
C ALA A 341 -9.90 -10.22 -4.51
N PHE A 342 -9.17 -11.32 -4.33
CA PHE A 342 -7.71 -11.34 -4.23
C PHE A 342 -7.16 -12.40 -5.17
N GLU A 343 -6.21 -11.99 -5.99
CA GLU A 343 -5.48 -12.88 -6.88
C GLU A 343 -3.99 -12.60 -6.72
N PRO A 344 -3.15 -13.64 -6.60
CA PRO A 344 -1.72 -13.46 -6.60
C PRO A 344 -1.31 -12.87 -7.95
N VAL A 345 -0.46 -11.87 -7.88
CA VAL A 345 0.14 -11.22 -9.04
C VAL A 345 1.58 -11.66 -9.04
N TYR A 346 1.99 -12.21 -10.17
CA TYR A 346 3.37 -12.53 -10.43
C TYR A 346 3.86 -11.49 -11.42
N PRO A 347 4.14 -10.26 -10.96
CA PRO A 347 4.68 -9.27 -11.87
C PRO A 347 6.03 -9.78 -12.35
N ASP A 348 6.34 -9.44 -13.57
CA ASP A 348 7.60 -9.74 -14.18
C ASP A 348 8.75 -9.08 -13.39
N GLY A 349 9.53 -9.91 -12.70
CA GLY A 349 10.80 -9.54 -12.11
C GLY A 349 11.85 -9.18 -13.17
N PHE A 350 13.10 -9.03 -12.72
CA PHE A 350 14.17 -8.55 -13.59
C PHE A 350 15.45 -9.37 -13.46
N ALA A 351 16.08 -9.71 -14.58
CA ALA A 351 17.44 -10.23 -14.62
C ALA A 351 18.35 -9.37 -15.49
N MET A 352 19.62 -9.32 -15.11
CA MET A 352 20.70 -8.77 -15.93
C MET A 352 21.80 -9.80 -16.12
N GLN A 353 22.28 -9.96 -17.34
CA GLN A 353 23.48 -10.75 -17.64
C GLN A 353 24.60 -9.82 -18.12
N ASN A 354 25.80 -9.98 -17.54
CA ASN A 354 27.00 -9.31 -18.02
C ASN A 354 27.64 -10.13 -19.17
N PRO A 355 27.64 -9.65 -20.42
CA PRO A 355 28.06 -10.43 -21.58
C PRO A 355 29.56 -10.65 -21.66
N ASN A 356 30.36 -9.99 -20.81
CA ASN A 356 31.80 -10.21 -20.73
C ASN A 356 32.18 -11.30 -19.73
N SER A 357 31.32 -11.61 -18.76
CA SER A 357 31.60 -12.56 -17.69
C SER A 357 30.62 -13.73 -17.63
N GLY A 358 29.43 -13.60 -18.23
CA GLY A 358 28.32 -14.54 -18.03
C GLY A 358 27.73 -14.48 -16.62
N TYR A 359 27.94 -13.38 -15.89
CA TYR A 359 27.39 -13.21 -14.55
C TYR A 359 25.96 -12.66 -14.64
N TRP A 360 25.02 -13.36 -14.04
CA TRP A 360 23.62 -12.99 -13.91
C TRP A 360 23.38 -12.36 -12.54
N THR A 361 22.56 -11.32 -12.50
CA THR A 361 22.04 -10.68 -11.29
C THR A 361 20.52 -10.62 -11.43
N LEU A 362 19.81 -11.15 -10.44
CA LEU A 362 18.35 -11.09 -10.34
C LEU A 362 17.92 -9.84 -9.57
N ASP A 363 16.63 -9.53 -9.59
CA ASP A 363 15.98 -8.42 -8.92
C ASP A 363 16.12 -8.45 -7.39
N ASP A 364 16.13 -9.64 -6.79
CA ASP A 364 16.41 -9.86 -5.37
C ASP A 364 17.89 -9.68 -4.99
N GLY A 365 18.75 -9.38 -5.98
CA GLY A 365 20.19 -9.20 -5.84
C GLY A 365 21.00 -10.50 -5.80
N TYR A 366 20.35 -11.67 -5.90
CA TYR A 366 21.04 -12.94 -6.07
C TYR A 366 21.77 -12.96 -7.40
N GLY A 367 22.96 -13.57 -7.44
CA GLY A 367 23.73 -13.65 -8.67
C GLY A 367 24.52 -14.93 -8.84
N PHE A 368 24.72 -15.32 -10.09
CA PHE A 368 25.34 -16.58 -10.46
C PHE A 368 26.02 -16.50 -11.84
N TYR A 369 26.93 -17.42 -12.12
CA TYR A 369 27.54 -17.52 -13.45
C TYR A 369 26.81 -18.55 -14.31
N TYR A 370 26.44 -18.14 -15.54
CA TYR A 370 25.92 -19.03 -16.57
C TYR A 370 26.22 -18.46 -17.97
N GLY A 371 26.84 -19.29 -18.80
CA GLY A 371 27.25 -18.95 -20.16
C GLY A 371 28.71 -18.57 -20.30
N ILE A 372 29.07 -18.19 -21.53
CA ILE A 372 30.41 -17.68 -21.86
C ILE A 372 30.29 -16.30 -22.51
N PRO A 373 31.40 -15.55 -22.64
CA PRO A 373 31.35 -14.25 -23.28
C PRO A 373 30.80 -14.31 -24.70
N ALA A 374 29.96 -13.33 -25.05
CA ALA A 374 29.25 -13.20 -26.33
C ALA A 374 28.13 -14.22 -26.63
N ASP A 375 27.75 -15.09 -25.67
CA ASP A 375 26.43 -15.72 -25.75
C ASP A 375 25.35 -14.62 -25.60
N LEU A 376 24.30 -14.66 -26.43
CA LEU A 376 23.14 -13.78 -26.29
C LEU A 376 22.18 -14.39 -25.25
N PRO A 377 21.99 -13.76 -24.09
CA PRO A 377 21.06 -14.24 -23.08
C PRO A 377 19.58 -14.03 -23.47
N MET A 378 18.74 -14.90 -22.92
CA MET A 378 17.28 -14.75 -22.80
C MET A 378 16.81 -15.39 -21.48
N ALA A 379 15.58 -15.16 -21.03
CA ALA A 379 14.99 -15.94 -19.96
C ALA A 379 13.50 -16.14 -20.23
N CYS A 380 13.03 -17.36 -19.99
CA CYS A 380 11.67 -17.79 -20.23
C CYS A 380 11.33 -19.01 -19.35
N ASP A 381 10.04 -19.29 -19.17
CA ASP A 381 9.50 -20.44 -18.47
C ASP A 381 9.56 -21.71 -19.33
N TRP A 382 10.74 -22.32 -19.36
CA TRP A 382 11.01 -23.45 -20.25
C TRP A 382 10.25 -24.74 -19.90
N ASP A 383 9.74 -24.85 -18.67
CA ASP A 383 9.09 -26.04 -18.11
C ASP A 383 7.65 -25.84 -17.63
N GLY A 384 7.10 -24.63 -17.77
CA GLY A 384 5.70 -24.30 -17.54
C GLY A 384 5.34 -24.22 -16.05
N ASP A 385 6.29 -23.84 -15.20
CA ASP A 385 6.09 -23.73 -13.75
C ASP A 385 5.76 -22.30 -13.28
N GLY A 386 5.68 -21.36 -14.23
CA GLY A 386 5.48 -19.93 -14.03
C GLY A 386 6.77 -19.16 -13.78
N VAL A 387 7.93 -19.83 -13.65
CA VAL A 387 9.21 -19.20 -13.31
C VAL A 387 10.14 -19.16 -14.51
N SER A 388 10.34 -17.95 -15.02
CA SER A 388 11.35 -17.71 -16.05
C SER A 388 12.76 -17.98 -15.55
N THR A 389 13.52 -18.72 -16.37
CA THR A 389 14.86 -19.18 -16.04
C THR A 389 15.83 -19.00 -17.22
N PRO A 390 17.16 -19.06 -17.01
CA PRO A 390 18.10 -18.54 -17.99
C PRO A 390 18.26 -19.41 -19.25
N GLY A 391 18.25 -18.75 -20.41
CA GLY A 391 18.61 -19.28 -21.72
C GLY A 391 19.77 -18.51 -22.34
N LEU A 392 20.53 -19.18 -23.21
CA LEU A 392 21.66 -18.57 -23.92
C LEU A 392 21.70 -19.03 -25.38
N TYR A 393 21.85 -18.10 -26.31
CA TYR A 393 22.08 -18.36 -27.72
C TYR A 393 23.54 -18.09 -28.11
N ARG A 394 24.22 -19.13 -28.56
CA ARG A 394 25.60 -19.04 -29.02
C ARG A 394 25.64 -18.70 -30.50
N GLN A 395 25.83 -17.42 -30.81
CA GLN A 395 25.86 -16.91 -32.19
C GLN A 395 26.89 -17.61 -33.09
N SER A 396 28.02 -18.07 -32.53
CA SER A 396 29.06 -18.75 -33.32
C SER A 396 28.64 -20.12 -33.85
N SER A 397 27.61 -20.73 -33.27
CA SER A 397 27.19 -22.11 -33.59
C SER A 397 25.69 -22.31 -33.75
N GLY A 398 24.85 -21.32 -33.44
CA GLY A 398 23.38 -21.41 -33.45
C GLY A 398 22.80 -22.33 -32.37
N PHE A 399 23.56 -22.61 -31.30
CA PHE A 399 23.11 -23.47 -30.21
C PHE A 399 22.40 -22.65 -29.14
N LEU A 400 21.30 -23.19 -28.62
CA LEU A 400 20.63 -22.73 -27.41
C LEU A 400 20.98 -23.62 -26.24
N TYR A 401 21.24 -22.99 -25.09
CA TYR A 401 21.52 -23.61 -23.81
C TYR A 401 20.50 -23.10 -22.80
N LEU A 402 19.45 -23.87 -22.56
CA LEU A 402 18.34 -23.51 -21.67
C LEU A 402 18.50 -24.19 -20.34
N ARG A 403 18.01 -23.54 -19.29
CA ARG A 403 18.18 -23.99 -17.93
C ARG A 403 16.91 -23.73 -17.14
N GLN A 404 16.47 -24.71 -16.37
CA GLN A 404 15.24 -24.69 -15.56
C GLN A 404 15.53 -24.29 -14.10
N SER A 405 16.52 -23.42 -13.87
CA SER A 405 16.82 -22.93 -12.52
C SER A 405 17.65 -21.66 -12.52
N ASN A 406 17.32 -20.75 -11.60
CA ASN A 406 18.04 -19.50 -11.32
C ASN A 406 19.24 -19.72 -10.37
N THR A 407 20.15 -20.63 -10.71
CA THR A 407 21.36 -20.93 -9.89
C THR A 407 22.62 -20.98 -10.75
N PHE A 408 23.78 -21.46 -10.28
CA PHE A 408 24.98 -21.69 -11.12
C PHE A 408 24.98 -23.13 -11.68
N GLY A 409 25.52 -23.39 -12.88
CA GLY A 409 25.45 -24.76 -13.44
C GLY A 409 25.64 -24.88 -14.95
N VAL A 410 25.34 -26.08 -15.45
CA VAL A 410 25.27 -26.40 -16.89
C VAL A 410 23.82 -26.32 -17.38
N SER A 411 23.63 -26.28 -18.70
CA SER A 411 22.29 -26.29 -19.30
C SER A 411 21.58 -27.62 -19.07
N ASP A 412 20.27 -27.56 -18.83
CA ASP A 412 19.40 -28.74 -18.80
C ASP A 412 19.01 -29.18 -20.21
N ILE A 413 18.82 -28.21 -21.11
CA ILE A 413 18.46 -28.42 -22.51
C ILE A 413 19.53 -27.79 -23.40
N SER A 414 20.03 -28.56 -24.38
CA SER A 414 20.96 -28.08 -25.40
C SER A 414 20.45 -28.46 -26.78
N ILE A 415 20.05 -27.45 -27.56
CA ILE A 415 19.46 -27.62 -28.88
C ILE A 415 20.09 -26.68 -29.90
N TYR A 416 19.85 -26.94 -31.18
CA TYR A 416 20.28 -26.07 -32.27
C TYR A 416 19.05 -25.59 -33.03
N PHE A 417 18.91 -24.27 -33.14
CA PHE A 417 17.80 -23.63 -33.85
C PHE A 417 18.25 -22.23 -34.30
N GLY A 418 18.26 -21.99 -35.61
CA GLY A 418 18.79 -20.76 -36.19
C GLY A 418 20.21 -20.87 -36.76
N ILE A 419 20.75 -19.75 -37.22
CA ILE A 419 22.08 -19.61 -37.82
C ILE A 419 22.82 -18.42 -37.19
N PRO A 420 24.15 -18.29 -37.36
CA PRO A 420 24.85 -17.11 -36.89
C PRO A 420 24.17 -15.80 -37.32
N GLU A 421 24.17 -14.81 -36.42
CA GLU A 421 23.50 -13.50 -36.55
C GLU A 421 21.98 -13.49 -36.32
N ASP A 422 21.33 -14.65 -36.18
CA ASP A 422 19.96 -14.69 -35.67
C ASP A 422 19.92 -14.16 -34.21
N ILE A 423 18.83 -13.49 -33.85
CA ILE A 423 18.56 -12.95 -32.52
C ILE A 423 17.57 -13.90 -31.83
N PRO A 424 17.89 -14.43 -30.64
CA PRO A 424 16.95 -15.31 -29.95
C PRO A 424 15.76 -14.54 -29.39
N ILE A 425 14.65 -15.25 -29.29
CA ILE A 425 13.43 -14.81 -28.62
C ILE A 425 12.74 -16.03 -28.00
N CYS A 426 11.84 -15.85 -27.05
CA CYS A 426 11.04 -16.92 -26.49
C CYS A 426 9.67 -16.38 -26.05
N GLY A 427 8.73 -17.30 -25.84
CA GLY A 427 7.35 -17.04 -25.45
C GLY A 427 6.46 -18.28 -25.62
N ASP A 428 5.28 -18.28 -25.03
CA ASP A 428 4.21 -19.26 -25.22
C ASP A 428 3.46 -19.00 -26.53
N TRP A 429 4.05 -19.46 -27.62
CA TRP A 429 3.51 -19.25 -28.96
C TRP A 429 2.15 -19.93 -29.21
N ASN A 430 1.73 -20.86 -28.34
CA ASN A 430 0.56 -21.71 -28.57
C ASN A 430 -0.42 -21.83 -27.39
N GLY A 431 -0.24 -21.03 -26.35
CA GLY A 431 -1.14 -20.92 -25.21
C GLY A 431 -1.22 -22.20 -24.36
N ASP A 432 -0.12 -22.95 -24.22
CA ASP A 432 -0.08 -24.15 -23.37
C ASP A 432 0.54 -23.94 -21.99
N GLY A 433 0.95 -22.71 -21.69
CA GLY A 433 1.59 -22.29 -20.45
C GLY A 433 3.08 -22.65 -20.37
N THR A 434 3.71 -23.12 -21.45
CA THR A 434 5.16 -23.34 -21.51
C THR A 434 5.78 -22.43 -22.57
N GLU A 435 6.75 -21.63 -22.17
CA GLU A 435 7.46 -20.76 -23.10
C GLU A 435 8.53 -21.55 -23.88
N THR A 436 8.60 -21.26 -25.18
CA THR A 436 9.43 -22.03 -26.09
C THR A 436 10.25 -21.15 -27.03
N ILE A 437 11.30 -21.74 -27.58
CA ILE A 437 12.30 -21.00 -28.36
C ILE A 437 11.78 -20.44 -29.69
N GLY A 438 12.24 -19.23 -30.01
CA GLY A 438 12.13 -18.60 -31.32
C GLY A 438 13.44 -17.94 -31.73
N ILE A 439 13.55 -17.58 -33.01
CA ILE A 439 14.60 -16.69 -33.51
C ILE A 439 14.01 -15.65 -34.46
N TYR A 440 14.59 -14.45 -34.42
CA TYR A 440 14.41 -13.42 -35.43
C TYR A 440 15.65 -13.37 -36.31
N ARG A 441 15.45 -13.41 -37.63
CA ARG A 441 16.52 -13.26 -38.61
C ARG A 441 16.49 -11.84 -39.21
N PRO A 442 17.42 -10.94 -38.80
CA PRO A 442 17.38 -9.54 -39.24
C PRO A 442 17.58 -9.36 -40.75
N SER A 443 18.33 -10.26 -41.39
CA SER A 443 18.59 -10.20 -42.84
C SER A 443 17.35 -10.45 -43.71
N GLU A 444 16.32 -11.06 -43.13
CA GLU A 444 15.05 -11.41 -43.78
C GLU A 444 13.84 -10.73 -43.12
N SER A 445 14.05 -9.97 -42.02
CA SER A 445 12.99 -9.47 -41.13
C SER A 445 11.97 -10.57 -40.79
N THR A 446 12.44 -11.80 -40.56
CA THR A 446 11.59 -12.98 -40.45
C THR A 446 11.75 -13.65 -39.09
N PHE A 447 10.61 -13.90 -38.44
CA PHE A 447 10.50 -14.69 -37.23
C PHE A 447 10.34 -16.17 -37.58
N TYR A 448 10.97 -17.02 -36.78
CA TYR A 448 10.89 -18.46 -36.84
C TYR A 448 10.63 -18.96 -35.42
N LEU A 449 9.42 -19.42 -35.15
CA LEU A 449 8.96 -19.82 -33.82
C LEU A 449 8.79 -21.34 -33.76
N ARG A 450 9.00 -21.92 -32.58
CA ARG A 450 8.91 -23.35 -32.37
C ARG A 450 8.19 -23.64 -31.07
N ASN A 451 7.13 -24.43 -31.13
CA ASN A 451 6.25 -24.73 -29.99
C ASN A 451 6.83 -25.86 -29.11
N SER A 452 8.15 -26.05 -29.12
CA SER A 452 8.83 -27.04 -28.29
C SER A 452 10.34 -26.79 -28.20
N ASN A 453 10.91 -27.06 -27.03
CA ASN A 453 12.35 -26.97 -26.78
C ASN A 453 13.12 -28.23 -27.28
N THR A 454 12.89 -28.61 -28.54
CA THR A 454 13.48 -29.79 -29.21
C THR A 454 14.17 -29.44 -30.53
N PHE A 455 14.95 -30.35 -31.12
CA PHE A 455 15.51 -30.15 -32.46
C PHE A 455 14.44 -30.19 -33.56
N GLY A 456 14.51 -29.27 -34.52
CA GLY A 456 13.67 -29.31 -35.72
C GLY A 456 13.62 -27.98 -36.47
N VAL A 457 12.67 -27.88 -37.40
CA VAL A 457 12.37 -26.66 -38.17
C VAL A 457 11.30 -25.82 -37.47
N ALA A 458 11.15 -24.54 -37.80
CA ALA A 458 10.11 -23.72 -37.20
C ALA A 458 8.70 -24.28 -37.45
N ASP A 459 7.83 -24.18 -36.45
CA ASP A 459 6.41 -24.53 -36.56
C ASP A 459 5.63 -23.35 -37.18
N VAL A 460 6.03 -22.12 -36.83
CA VAL A 460 5.49 -20.87 -37.36
C VAL A 460 6.62 -20.02 -37.92
N GLN A 461 6.40 -19.41 -39.08
CA GLN A 461 7.33 -18.41 -39.62
C GLN A 461 6.59 -17.32 -40.40
N PHE A 462 7.04 -16.07 -40.24
CA PHE A 462 6.47 -14.92 -40.93
C PHE A 462 7.42 -13.73 -40.93
N THR A 463 7.18 -12.78 -41.83
CA THR A 463 7.94 -11.52 -41.90
C THR A 463 7.25 -10.43 -41.08
N LEU A 464 8.01 -9.68 -40.29
CA LEU A 464 7.55 -8.53 -39.54
C LEU A 464 8.69 -7.52 -39.39
N GLY A 465 8.38 -6.23 -39.60
CA GLY A 465 9.35 -5.15 -39.44
C GLY A 465 10.24 -4.89 -40.65
N ALA A 466 11.32 -4.16 -40.37
CA ALA A 466 12.34 -3.74 -41.30
C ALA A 466 13.75 -3.92 -40.71
N ALA A 467 14.77 -3.71 -41.55
CA ALA A 467 16.16 -3.78 -41.12
C ALA A 467 16.45 -2.73 -40.04
N GLY A 468 17.00 -3.19 -38.91
CA GLY A 468 17.32 -2.35 -37.75
C GLY A 468 16.25 -2.32 -36.66
N ASP A 469 15.06 -2.87 -36.91
CA ASP A 469 14.05 -3.02 -35.86
C ASP A 469 14.49 -4.12 -34.86
N VAL A 470 14.16 -3.91 -33.58
CA VAL A 470 14.50 -4.82 -32.46
C VAL A 470 13.33 -5.78 -32.21
N PRO A 471 13.54 -7.11 -32.22
CA PRO A 471 12.48 -8.06 -31.96
C PRO A 471 12.09 -8.10 -30.47
N LEU A 472 10.80 -8.23 -30.19
CA LEU A 472 10.20 -8.39 -28.86
C LEU A 472 9.10 -9.46 -28.92
N ALA A 473 8.74 -10.03 -27.77
CA ALA A 473 7.63 -10.97 -27.61
C ALA A 473 6.94 -10.66 -26.29
N GLY A 474 5.65 -10.95 -26.27
CA GLY A 474 4.77 -10.75 -25.13
C GLY A 474 3.31 -11.04 -25.51
N ASP A 475 2.48 -11.22 -24.51
CA ASP A 475 1.03 -11.23 -24.52
C ASP A 475 0.52 -9.78 -24.46
N TRP A 476 0.56 -9.09 -25.60
CA TRP A 476 0.21 -7.67 -25.67
C TRP A 476 -1.29 -7.37 -25.53
N ASP A 477 -2.15 -8.40 -25.57
CA ASP A 477 -3.62 -8.24 -25.46
C ASP A 477 -4.28 -9.09 -24.36
N GLY A 478 -3.48 -9.79 -23.55
CA GLY A 478 -3.91 -10.50 -22.35
C GLY A 478 -4.70 -11.77 -22.65
N ASP A 479 -4.45 -12.43 -23.79
CA ASP A 479 -5.18 -13.62 -24.21
C ASP A 479 -4.52 -14.96 -23.78
N GLY A 480 -3.36 -14.86 -23.14
CA GLY A 480 -2.50 -15.95 -22.69
C GLY A 480 -1.59 -16.52 -23.78
N ILE A 481 -1.42 -15.83 -24.92
CA ILE A 481 -0.57 -16.27 -26.02
C ILE A 481 0.43 -15.18 -26.38
N ASP A 482 1.71 -15.50 -26.27
CA ASP A 482 2.76 -14.59 -26.71
C ASP A 482 2.75 -14.41 -28.22
N THR A 483 2.87 -13.15 -28.66
CA THR A 483 2.98 -12.81 -30.07
C THR A 483 4.20 -11.92 -30.35
N PRO A 484 4.88 -12.11 -31.49
CA PRO A 484 6.03 -11.26 -31.81
C PRO A 484 5.67 -9.81 -32.16
N ALA A 485 6.54 -8.91 -31.70
CA ALA A 485 6.56 -7.50 -32.06
C ALA A 485 7.95 -7.07 -32.54
N VAL A 486 8.01 -5.89 -33.15
CA VAL A 486 9.28 -5.22 -33.46
C VAL A 486 9.22 -3.77 -33.00
N PHE A 487 10.30 -3.31 -32.38
CA PHE A 487 10.48 -1.92 -31.97
C PHE A 487 11.41 -1.17 -32.94
N ARG A 488 10.91 -0.05 -33.47
CA ARG A 488 11.66 0.84 -34.36
C ARG A 488 12.17 2.05 -33.60
N ALA A 489 13.46 2.05 -33.28
CA ALA A 489 14.11 3.11 -32.51
C ALA A 489 14.00 4.50 -33.14
N ASP A 490 14.08 4.61 -34.47
CA ASP A 490 14.05 5.90 -35.18
C ASP A 490 12.71 6.65 -35.04
N SER A 491 11.60 5.91 -34.86
CA SER A 491 10.24 6.47 -34.77
C SER A 491 9.58 6.25 -33.42
N GLY A 492 10.17 5.46 -32.52
CA GLY A 492 9.53 5.03 -31.27
C GLY A 492 8.32 4.14 -31.50
N GLU A 493 8.25 3.43 -32.63
CA GLU A 493 7.07 2.66 -33.01
C GLU A 493 7.24 1.20 -32.59
N LEU A 494 6.28 0.69 -31.81
CA LEU A 494 6.12 -0.74 -31.54
C LEU A 494 5.09 -1.30 -32.51
N ILE A 495 5.48 -2.31 -33.29
CA ILE A 495 4.65 -2.96 -34.28
C ILE A 495 4.37 -4.38 -33.79
N VAL A 496 3.16 -4.61 -33.31
CA VAL A 496 2.71 -5.85 -32.67
C VAL A 496 1.92 -6.70 -33.65
N ARG A 497 2.21 -8.00 -33.71
CA ARG A 497 1.38 -8.96 -34.45
C ARG A 497 0.26 -9.45 -33.52
N ALA A 498 -0.98 -9.41 -33.98
CA ALA A 498 -2.11 -9.83 -33.13
C ALA A 498 -2.24 -11.35 -32.95
N THR A 499 -1.61 -12.18 -33.79
CA THR A 499 -1.69 -13.65 -33.69
C THR A 499 -0.47 -14.33 -34.29
N ASN A 500 -0.19 -15.57 -33.88
CA ASN A 500 0.82 -16.43 -34.51
C ASN A 500 0.32 -17.16 -35.77
N ASP A 501 -0.85 -16.82 -36.32
CA ASP A 501 -1.32 -17.36 -37.61
C ASP A 501 -0.43 -16.83 -38.75
N PRO A 502 0.29 -17.68 -39.50
CA PRO A 502 1.17 -17.25 -40.58
C PRO A 502 0.45 -16.56 -41.75
N ASP A 503 -0.84 -16.80 -41.93
CA ASP A 503 -1.66 -16.21 -43.00
C ASP A 503 -2.30 -14.86 -42.59
N TRP A 504 -2.17 -14.48 -41.31
CA TRP A 504 -2.65 -13.20 -40.79
C TRP A 504 -1.66 -12.05 -41.09
N SER A 505 -2.16 -10.90 -41.54
CA SER A 505 -1.32 -9.78 -42.00
C SER A 505 -1.44 -8.47 -41.22
N PRO A 506 -2.54 -8.10 -40.54
CA PRO A 506 -2.56 -6.81 -39.86
C PRO A 506 -1.70 -6.86 -38.59
N ALA A 507 -0.84 -5.86 -38.46
CA ALA A 507 -0.14 -5.54 -37.23
C ALA A 507 -0.79 -4.30 -36.59
N THR A 508 -0.77 -4.25 -35.27
CA THR A 508 -1.17 -3.08 -34.48
C THR A 508 0.07 -2.23 -34.22
N HIS A 509 -0.07 -0.91 -34.25
CA HIS A 509 1.04 0.01 -34.09
C HIS A 509 0.79 0.87 -32.84
N PHE A 510 1.77 0.86 -31.93
CA PHE A 510 1.80 1.71 -30.74
C PHE A 510 2.95 2.71 -30.86
N LEU A 511 2.74 3.92 -30.36
CA LEU A 511 3.79 4.93 -30.27
C LEU A 511 4.28 4.95 -28.83
N GLU A 512 5.48 4.43 -28.62
CA GLU A 512 6.17 4.51 -27.34
C GLU A 512 6.73 5.92 -27.11
N PRO A 513 6.81 6.38 -25.86
CA PRO A 513 7.58 7.57 -25.51
C PRO A 513 9.03 7.46 -26.02
N ALA A 514 9.70 8.60 -26.15
CA ALA A 514 11.06 8.64 -26.67
C ALA A 514 12.03 7.78 -25.85
N ILE A 515 12.39 6.61 -26.39
CA ILE A 515 13.42 5.74 -25.82
C ILE A 515 14.80 6.28 -26.21
N PRO A 516 15.73 6.45 -25.26
CA PRO A 516 17.07 6.96 -25.53
C PRO A 516 17.84 6.11 -26.56
N ALA A 517 18.61 6.79 -27.42
CA ALA A 517 19.39 6.11 -28.44
C ALA A 517 20.47 5.22 -27.81
N GLY A 518 20.46 3.93 -28.15
CA GLY A 518 21.39 2.94 -27.59
C GLY A 518 20.91 2.27 -26.31
N ALA A 519 19.71 2.59 -25.84
CA ALA A 519 19.04 1.83 -24.79
C ALA A 519 18.71 0.40 -25.29
N VAL A 520 18.69 -0.54 -24.35
CA VAL A 520 18.26 -1.91 -24.60
C VAL A 520 16.77 -1.99 -24.31
N VAL A 521 15.98 -2.42 -25.29
CA VAL A 521 14.52 -2.50 -25.20
C VAL A 521 14.11 -3.93 -24.91
N PHE A 522 13.06 -4.09 -24.11
CA PHE A 522 12.56 -5.37 -23.62
C PHE A 522 11.03 -5.30 -23.39
N ALA A 523 10.42 -6.44 -23.11
CA ALA A 523 9.00 -6.59 -22.83
C ALA A 523 8.78 -7.41 -21.56
N GLY A 524 7.63 -7.21 -20.92
CA GLY A 524 7.23 -7.86 -19.68
C GLY A 524 5.92 -7.31 -19.12
N ASP A 525 5.26 -8.10 -18.30
CA ASP A 525 4.08 -7.78 -17.50
C ASP A 525 4.49 -7.25 -16.13
N TRP A 526 4.90 -5.99 -16.08
CA TRP A 526 5.50 -5.36 -14.90
C TRP A 526 4.55 -5.21 -13.71
N ASP A 527 3.25 -5.42 -13.92
CA ASP A 527 2.23 -5.31 -12.89
C ASP A 527 1.36 -6.55 -12.75
N GLY A 528 1.69 -7.62 -13.47
CA GLY A 528 1.03 -8.92 -13.41
C GLY A 528 -0.45 -8.85 -13.76
N ASP A 529 -0.85 -7.95 -14.67
CA ASP A 529 -2.23 -7.87 -15.16
C ASP A 529 -2.56 -8.85 -16.29
N GLY A 530 -1.55 -9.62 -16.71
CA GLY A 530 -1.58 -10.55 -17.83
C GLY A 530 -1.19 -9.91 -19.16
N THR A 531 -0.88 -8.62 -19.20
CA THR A 531 -0.55 -7.90 -20.43
C THR A 531 0.89 -7.41 -20.44
N ASP A 532 1.62 -7.74 -21.50
CA ASP A 532 2.98 -7.27 -21.69
C ASP A 532 3.07 -5.83 -22.19
N THR A 533 4.05 -5.11 -21.67
CA THR A 533 4.40 -3.78 -22.14
C THR A 533 5.90 -3.58 -22.34
N VAL A 534 6.27 -2.47 -22.99
CA VAL A 534 7.67 -2.18 -23.32
C VAL A 534 8.39 -1.47 -22.18
N GLY A 535 9.60 -1.93 -21.87
CA GLY A 535 10.58 -1.22 -21.05
C GLY A 535 11.91 -0.99 -21.77
N TYR A 536 12.77 -0.16 -21.18
CA TYR A 536 14.13 0.04 -21.67
C TYR A 536 15.16 0.19 -20.54
N HIS A 537 16.41 -0.16 -20.83
CA HIS A 537 17.54 0.01 -19.92
C HIS A 537 18.55 1.00 -20.49
N GLU A 538 18.92 1.98 -19.68
CA GLU A 538 19.99 2.93 -19.98
C GLU A 538 20.74 3.33 -18.70
N ALA A 539 22.07 3.46 -18.79
CA ALA A 539 22.92 4.02 -17.74
C ALA A 539 22.74 3.39 -16.35
N GLY A 540 22.48 2.08 -16.28
CA GLY A 540 22.30 1.35 -15.02
C GLY A 540 20.89 1.46 -14.43
N THR A 541 19.94 2.07 -15.15
CA THR A 541 18.53 2.17 -14.72
C THR A 541 17.63 1.57 -15.78
N SER A 542 16.64 0.80 -15.34
CA SER A 542 15.58 0.26 -16.20
C SER A 542 14.31 1.07 -15.98
N TRP A 543 13.59 1.37 -17.06
CA TRP A 543 12.41 2.23 -17.10
C TRP A 543 11.28 1.50 -17.82
N PHE A 544 10.08 1.53 -17.27
CA PHE A 544 8.93 0.81 -17.81
C PHE A 544 7.62 1.55 -17.50
N SER A 545 6.52 1.07 -18.06
CA SER A 545 5.15 1.61 -17.87
C SER A 545 4.17 0.47 -18.04
N ASN A 546 3.12 0.41 -17.24
CA ASN A 546 2.09 -0.63 -17.33
C ASN A 546 1.08 -0.37 -18.45
N VAL A 547 1.33 0.63 -19.30
CA VAL A 547 0.44 0.98 -20.40
C VAL A 547 1.27 1.08 -21.68
N LEU A 548 0.88 0.32 -22.71
CA LEU A 548 1.45 0.45 -24.05
C LEU A 548 1.26 1.89 -24.59
N GLY A 549 2.35 2.51 -25.04
CA GLY A 549 2.40 3.92 -25.41
C GLY A 549 2.24 4.92 -24.25
N GLY A 550 2.17 4.43 -23.01
CA GLY A 550 2.12 5.24 -21.78
C GLY A 550 3.48 5.84 -21.43
N ALA A 551 3.46 6.94 -20.67
CA ALA A 551 4.68 7.56 -20.16
C ALA A 551 5.42 6.59 -19.22
N LYS A 552 6.76 6.51 -19.34
CA LYS A 552 7.58 5.68 -18.44
C LYS A 552 7.75 6.40 -17.10
N ASP A 553 7.15 5.86 -16.06
CA ASP A 553 7.08 6.43 -14.70
C ASP A 553 7.60 5.48 -13.61
N LEU A 554 7.77 4.19 -13.93
CA LEU A 554 8.39 3.20 -13.06
C LEU A 554 9.86 3.01 -13.42
N SER A 555 10.70 2.79 -12.39
CA SER A 555 12.14 2.59 -12.59
C SER A 555 12.77 1.67 -11.56
N HIS A 556 13.75 0.87 -12.01
CA HIS A 556 14.61 0.06 -11.15
C HIS A 556 16.08 0.43 -11.35
N VAL A 557 16.79 0.73 -10.26
CA VAL A 557 18.21 1.17 -10.28
C VAL A 557 19.12 -0.01 -9.95
N TRP A 558 20.04 -0.31 -10.87
CA TRP A 558 21.01 -1.39 -10.73
C TRP A 558 22.37 -0.87 -10.24
N GLY A 559 23.17 -1.75 -9.63
CA GLY A 559 24.55 -1.44 -9.22
C GLY A 559 25.46 -1.09 -10.41
N THR A 560 26.59 -0.42 -10.14
CA THR A 560 27.48 0.21 -11.15
C THR A 560 28.19 -0.73 -12.14
N ASP A 561 28.07 -2.04 -11.97
CA ASP A 561 28.93 -3.03 -12.63
C ASP A 561 28.24 -3.73 -13.83
N HIS A 562 27.06 -3.27 -14.24
CA HIS A 562 26.12 -4.04 -15.07
C HIS A 562 25.81 -3.38 -16.41
N ASN A 563 26.81 -3.27 -17.30
CA ASN A 563 26.61 -2.80 -18.67
C ASN A 563 27.51 -3.61 -19.64
N PRO A 564 27.04 -4.09 -20.81
CA PRO A 564 25.71 -3.94 -21.40
C PRO A 564 24.73 -5.07 -21.06
N VAL A 565 23.44 -4.73 -21.15
CA VAL A 565 22.27 -5.61 -20.96
C VAL A 565 21.93 -6.32 -22.27
N ILE A 566 21.53 -7.59 -22.20
CA ILE A 566 20.77 -8.22 -23.26
C ILE A 566 19.65 -8.96 -22.53
N GLY A 567 18.45 -8.40 -22.57
CA GLY A 567 17.26 -8.96 -21.93
C GLY A 567 17.04 -8.52 -20.48
N VAL A 568 15.92 -7.84 -20.28
CA VAL A 568 15.15 -7.85 -19.04
C VAL A 568 14.01 -8.81 -19.32
N TRP A 569 13.68 -9.65 -18.35
CA TRP A 569 12.71 -10.70 -18.49
C TRP A 569 11.96 -10.80 -17.19
N ALA A 570 10.65 -11.00 -17.30
CA ALA A 570 9.80 -11.70 -16.37
C ALA A 570 10.58 -12.62 -15.43
N ILE A 571 10.42 -12.43 -14.13
CA ILE A 571 10.74 -13.43 -13.11
C ILE A 571 9.61 -13.38 -12.09
N SER A 572 8.83 -14.44 -11.96
CA SER A 572 7.80 -14.57 -10.91
C SER A 572 8.40 -14.73 -9.50
#